data_AF-A0A316YTZ8-F1
#
_entry.id   AF-A0A316YTZ8-F1
#
_cell.length_a   1.000
_cell.length_b   1.000
_cell.length_c   1.000
_cell.angle_alpha   90.00
_cell.angle_beta   90.00
_cell.angle_gamma   90.00
#
_symmetry.space_group_name_H-M   'P 1'
#
loop_
_entity.id
_entity.type
_entity.pdbx_description
1 polymer ?
#
loop_
_entity_poly.entity_id
_entity_poly.type
_entity_poly.pdbx_seq_one_letter_code
_entity_poly.pdbx_strand_id
1 'polypeptide(L)'
;MSASSSNLIPKLDDPANKSVIEFVRAQTPGTKFSFDGERGSKRSRLCMHPDVPGKQMDCVDIALEAKELFATMQRLSFFCQLPQDPAKTHITCERIPS
;
A
#
# COMPACT_ATOMS: atom_id res chain seq x y z
N MET A 1 -15.61 -27.50 0.77
CA MET A 1 -15.42 -27.13 -0.65
C MET A 1 -15.41 -25.61 -0.73
N SER A 2 -14.25 -24.98 -0.50
CA SER A 2 -14.14 -23.52 -0.49
C SER A 2 -14.12 -22.98 -1.92
N ALA A 3 -15.14 -22.21 -2.27
CA ALA A 3 -15.22 -21.53 -3.53
C ALA A 3 -14.14 -20.44 -3.63
N SER A 4 -13.05 -20.75 -4.34
CA SER A 4 -12.15 -19.75 -4.91
C SER A 4 -12.87 -19.03 -6.04
N SER A 5 -13.75 -18.08 -5.72
CA SER A 5 -14.26 -17.14 -6.72
C SER A 5 -13.24 -16.04 -6.92
N SER A 6 -12.55 -16.12 -8.06
CA SER A 6 -11.80 -15.06 -8.71
C SER A 6 -12.69 -13.84 -8.98
N ASN A 7 -12.92 -13.03 -7.97
CA ASN A 7 -13.39 -11.66 -8.12
C ASN A 7 -12.38 -10.78 -7.40
N LEU A 8 -11.50 -10.14 -8.18
CA LEU A 8 -10.44 -9.22 -7.74
C LEU A 8 -11.01 -7.90 -7.19
N ILE A 9 -12.09 -7.97 -6.43
CA ILE A 9 -12.60 -6.87 -5.62
C ILE A 9 -12.07 -7.16 -4.21
N PRO A 10 -10.93 -6.57 -3.78
CA PRO A 10 -10.48 -6.72 -2.41
C PRO A 10 -11.63 -6.33 -1.48
N LYS A 11 -12.02 -7.26 -0.60
CA LYS A 11 -13.04 -6.99 0.42
C LYS A 11 -12.42 -6.02 1.41
N LEU A 12 -12.84 -4.74 1.40
CA LEU A 12 -12.32 -3.75 2.35
C LEU A 12 -12.52 -4.18 3.81
N ASP A 13 -13.45 -5.10 4.07
CA ASP A 13 -13.77 -5.62 5.39
C ASP A 13 -12.74 -6.63 5.93
N ASP A 14 -11.80 -7.09 5.10
CA ASP A 14 -10.71 -7.95 5.53
C ASP A 14 -9.83 -7.24 6.59
N PRO A 15 -9.48 -7.90 7.71
CA PRO A 15 -8.59 -7.33 8.73
C PRO A 15 -7.31 -6.71 8.17
N ALA A 16 -6.73 -7.30 7.12
CA ALA A 16 -5.50 -6.79 6.52
C ALA A 16 -5.72 -5.52 5.69
N ASN A 17 -6.92 -5.32 5.12
CA ASN A 17 -7.27 -4.05 4.47
C ASN A 17 -7.55 -2.96 5.49
N LYS A 18 -8.19 -3.31 6.62
CA LYS A 18 -8.44 -2.35 7.72
C LYS A 18 -7.15 -1.79 8.30
N SER A 19 -6.13 -2.62 8.52
CA SER A 19 -4.84 -2.14 9.04
C SER A 19 -4.15 -1.15 8.09
N VAL A 20 -4.22 -1.39 6.77
CA VAL A 20 -3.72 -0.43 5.76
C VAL A 20 -4.51 0.88 5.82
N ILE A 21 -5.83 0.81 5.87
CA ILE A 21 -6.70 1.99 5.91
C ILE A 21 -6.41 2.83 7.15
N GLU A 22 -6.30 2.21 8.32
CA GLU A 22 -5.98 2.88 9.58
C GLU A 22 -4.59 3.49 9.54
N PHE A 23 -3.59 2.74 9.07
CA PHE A 23 -2.21 3.20 8.95
C PHE A 23 -2.08 4.42 8.05
N VAL A 24 -2.79 4.45 6.93
CA VAL A 24 -2.72 5.54 5.93
C VAL A 24 -3.57 6.75 6.35
N ARG A 25 -4.73 6.53 6.98
CA ARG A 25 -5.63 7.61 7.44
C ARG A 25 -5.11 8.36 8.66
N ALA A 26 -4.30 7.71 9.49
CA ALA A 26 -3.71 8.36 10.65
C ALA A 26 -2.76 9.52 10.28
N GLN A 27 -2.36 9.63 9.00
CA GLN A 27 -1.22 10.45 8.59
C GLN A 27 -1.59 11.75 7.89
N THR A 28 -0.64 12.68 7.96
CA THR A 28 -0.74 14.03 7.42
C THR A 28 -0.92 14.04 5.90
N PRO A 29 -1.71 14.97 5.35
CA PRO A 29 -1.73 15.25 3.91
C PRO A 29 -0.30 15.56 3.41
N GLY A 30 0.09 14.95 2.29
CA GLY A 30 1.42 15.09 1.70
C GLY A 30 2.35 13.88 1.92
N THR A 31 2.07 13.06 2.94
CA THR A 31 2.90 11.89 3.26
C THR A 31 2.93 10.89 2.10
N LYS A 32 4.14 10.52 1.70
CA LYS A 32 4.38 9.54 0.63
C LYS A 32 4.48 8.14 1.24
N PHE A 33 3.96 7.18 0.52
CA PHE A 33 4.06 5.77 0.89
C PHE A 33 4.84 5.02 -0.17
N SER A 34 5.52 3.95 0.20
CA SER A 34 6.07 3.00 -0.74
C SER A 34 5.80 1.58 -0.27
N PHE A 35 5.50 0.67 -1.18
CA PHE A 35 5.43 -0.73 -0.82
C PHE A 35 6.15 -1.62 -1.81
N ASP A 36 6.62 -2.74 -1.31
CA ASP A 36 7.21 -3.83 -2.09
C ASP A 36 6.65 -5.16 -1.58
N GLY A 37 6.55 -6.13 -2.46
CA GLY A 37 6.06 -7.47 -2.15
C GLY A 37 6.52 -8.45 -3.20
N GLU A 38 7.07 -9.58 -2.75
CA GLU A 38 7.51 -10.64 -3.64
C GLU A 38 6.31 -11.20 -4.41
N ARG A 39 6.48 -11.44 -5.73
CA ARG A 39 5.40 -11.88 -6.61
C ARG A 39 4.83 -13.22 -6.11
N GLY A 40 3.53 -13.24 -5.82
CA GLY A 40 2.84 -14.43 -5.31
C GLY A 40 3.01 -14.67 -3.81
N SER A 41 3.73 -13.79 -3.10
CA SER A 41 3.72 -13.77 -1.65
C SER A 41 2.45 -13.08 -1.14
N LYS A 42 1.80 -13.68 -0.13
CA LYS A 42 0.62 -13.09 0.54
C LYS A 42 1.03 -12.05 1.59
N ARG A 43 2.17 -11.40 1.40
CA ARG A 43 2.76 -10.45 2.34
C ARG A 43 3.43 -9.33 1.54
N SER A 44 3.29 -8.12 2.01
CA SER A 44 3.89 -6.93 1.43
C SER A 44 4.36 -6.02 2.54
N ARG A 45 5.44 -5.28 2.31
CA ARG A 45 5.93 -4.27 3.26
C ARG A 45 5.48 -2.90 2.80
N LEU A 46 4.73 -2.20 3.65
CA LEU A 46 4.29 -0.82 3.42
C LEU A 46 5.15 0.11 4.28
N CYS A 47 5.84 1.05 3.64
CA CYS A 47 6.67 2.04 4.29
C CYS A 47 6.10 3.43 4.08
N MET A 48 6.19 4.26 5.11
CA MET A 48 5.80 5.66 5.14
C MET A 48 7.05 6.53 5.11
N HIS A 49 7.06 7.48 4.17
CA HIS A 49 8.09 8.49 4.02
C HIS A 49 7.56 9.82 4.55
N PRO A 50 7.95 10.21 5.78
CA PRO A 50 7.55 11.50 6.33
C PRO A 50 8.22 12.65 5.55
N ASP A 51 7.49 13.72 5.29
CA ASP A 51 8.02 14.93 4.64
C ASP A 51 8.95 15.75 5.55
N VAL A 52 9.13 15.33 6.81
CA VAL A 52 9.94 16.03 7.81
C VAL A 52 11.40 15.55 7.72
N PRO A 53 12.38 16.46 7.51
CA PRO A 53 13.79 16.11 7.50
C PRO A 53 14.22 15.47 8.83
N GLY A 54 14.87 14.31 8.76
CA GLY A 54 15.42 13.60 9.93
C GLY A 54 14.45 12.64 10.63
N LYS A 55 13.18 12.56 10.21
CA LYS A 55 12.26 11.54 10.71
C LYS A 55 12.48 10.22 9.97
N GLN A 56 12.60 9.12 10.71
CA GLN A 56 12.85 7.81 10.12
C GLN A 56 11.63 7.31 9.32
N MET A 57 11.90 6.58 8.25
CA MET A 57 10.88 5.83 7.51
C MET A 57 10.26 4.77 8.43
N ASP A 58 8.95 4.74 8.53
CA ASP A 58 8.22 3.77 9.34
C ASP A 58 7.62 2.69 8.42
N CYS A 59 7.90 1.42 8.68
CA CYS A 59 7.51 0.31 7.83
C CYS A 59 6.73 -0.74 8.60
N VAL A 60 5.63 -1.18 8.01
CA VAL A 60 4.76 -2.23 8.54
C VAL A 60 4.66 -3.38 7.56
N ASP A 61 4.73 -4.61 8.07
CA ASP A 61 4.50 -5.82 7.28
C ASP A 61 2.99 -6.12 7.24
N ILE A 62 2.42 -6.10 6.05
CA ILE A 62 0.99 -6.32 5.80
C ILE A 62 0.81 -7.72 5.20
N ALA A 63 -0.17 -8.46 5.71
CA ALA A 63 -0.54 -9.78 5.18
C ALA A 63 -1.43 -9.69 3.92
N LEU A 64 -1.01 -8.88 2.94
CA LEU A 64 -1.66 -8.72 1.63
C LEU A 64 -0.66 -8.92 0.51
N GLU A 65 -1.14 -9.41 -0.64
CA GLU A 65 -0.35 -9.38 -1.87
C GLU A 65 -0.17 -7.93 -2.35
N ALA A 66 0.95 -7.61 -2.97
CA ALA A 66 1.26 -6.27 -3.49
C ALA A 66 0.17 -5.73 -4.42
N LYS A 67 -0.47 -6.61 -5.20
CA LYS A 67 -1.60 -6.27 -6.08
C LYS A 67 -2.84 -5.82 -5.31
N GLU A 68 -3.16 -6.50 -4.20
CA GLU A 68 -4.30 -6.15 -3.35
C GLU A 68 -4.03 -4.84 -2.63
N LEU A 69 -2.81 -4.65 -2.14
CA LEU A 69 -2.37 -3.41 -1.52
C LEU A 69 -2.48 -2.22 -2.50
N PHE A 70 -2.03 -2.40 -3.74
CA PHE A 70 -2.19 -1.41 -4.82
C PHE A 70 -3.66 -1.02 -5.03
N ALA A 71 -4.54 -2.01 -5.17
CA ALA A 71 -5.97 -1.77 -5.38
C ALA A 71 -6.63 -1.06 -4.18
N THR A 72 -6.23 -1.42 -2.95
CA THR A 72 -6.71 -0.75 -1.73
C THR A 72 -6.25 0.71 -1.66
N MET A 73 -4.98 0.99 -1.98
CA MET A 73 -4.46 2.37 -2.01
C MET A 73 -5.17 3.23 -3.06
N GLN A 74 -5.40 2.70 -4.27
CA GLN A 74 -6.15 3.42 -5.32
C GLN A 74 -7.58 3.78 -4.89
N ARG A 75 -8.27 2.89 -4.15
CA ARG A 75 -9.61 3.17 -3.61
C ARG A 75 -9.63 4.24 -2.52
N LEU A 76 -8.50 4.45 -1.85
CA LEU A 76 -8.31 5.53 -0.87
C LEU A 76 -7.91 6.86 -1.53
N SER A 77 -8.02 6.96 -2.86
CA SER A 77 -7.60 8.12 -3.65
C SER A 77 -6.10 8.40 -3.56
N PHE A 78 -5.29 7.34 -3.52
CA PHE A 78 -3.84 7.44 -3.71
C PHE A 78 -3.48 7.15 -5.17
N PHE A 79 -2.61 7.98 -5.72
CA PHE A 79 -1.96 7.72 -6.99
C PHE A 79 -0.70 6.91 -6.73
N CYS A 80 -0.67 5.68 -7.21
CA CYS A 80 0.45 4.76 -7.07
C CYS A 80 1.13 4.52 -8.41
N GLN A 81 2.46 4.60 -8.44
CA GLN A 81 3.26 4.41 -9.64
C GLN A 81 4.55 3.65 -9.36
N LEU A 82 5.04 2.94 -10.38
CA LEU A 82 6.41 2.45 -10.38
C LEU A 82 7.36 3.62 -10.65
N PRO A 83 8.49 3.71 -9.92
CA PRO A 83 9.54 4.66 -10.23
C PRO A 83 10.02 4.51 -11.67
N GLN A 84 10.40 5.64 -12.29
CA GLN A 84 11.02 5.64 -13.62
C GLN A 84 12.39 4.96 -13.64
N ASP A 85 13.04 4.89 -12.47
CA ASP A 85 14.30 4.21 -12.29
C ASP A 85 14.08 2.68 -12.32
N PRO A 86 14.58 1.97 -13.35
CA PRO A 86 14.38 0.54 -13.49
C PRO A 86 15.11 -0.29 -12.41
N ALA A 87 16.02 0.32 -11.64
CA ALA A 87 16.68 -0.33 -10.52
C ALA A 87 15.79 -0.38 -9.26
N LYS A 88 14.66 0.35 -9.24
CA LYS A 88 13.75 0.40 -8.09
C LYS A 88 12.52 -0.47 -8.35
N THR A 89 12.28 -1.43 -7.46
CA THR A 89 11.15 -2.37 -7.53
C THR A 89 9.96 -1.98 -6.67
N HIS A 90 10.11 -0.97 -5.81
CA HIS A 90 9.05 -0.52 -4.92
C HIS A 90 8.05 0.38 -5.65
N ILE A 91 6.76 0.19 -5.39
CA ILE A 91 5.70 1.09 -5.85
C ILE A 91 5.62 2.26 -4.88
N THR A 92 5.58 3.50 -5.38
CA THR A 92 5.34 4.70 -4.56
C THR A 92 3.91 5.16 -4.72
N CYS A 93 3.30 5.58 -3.62
CA CYS A 93 1.92 6.07 -3.55
C CYS A 93 1.86 7.44 -2.89
N GLU A 94 1.17 8.37 -3.52
CA GLU A 94 0.96 9.72 -3.03
C GLU A 94 -0.53 10.04 -3.01
N ARG A 95 -1.00 10.77 -2.01
CA ARG A 95 -2.43 11.12 -1.92
C ARG A 95 -2.77 12.10 -3.05
N ILE A 96 -3.85 11.83 -3.77
CA ILE A 96 -4.33 12.77 -4.79
C ILE A 96 -4.90 13.99 -4.06
N PRO A 97 -4.40 15.21 -4.33
CA PRO A 97 -5.02 16.42 -3.81
C PRO A 97 -6.44 16.52 -4.36
N SER A 98 -7.41 16.63 -3.46
CA SER A 98 -8.83 16.84 -3.78
C SER A 98 -9.12 18.30 -4.08
#